data_AF-A0A958WF40-F1
#
_entry.id   AF-A0A958WF40-F1
#
_cell.length_a   1.000
_cell.length_b   1.000
_cell.length_c   1.000
_cell.angle_alpha   90.00
_cell.angle_beta   90.00
_cell.angle_gamma   90.00
#
_symmetry.space_group_name_H-M   'P 1'
#
loop_
_entity.id
_entity.type
_entity.pdbx_description
1 polymer ?
#
loop_
_entity_poly.entity_id
_entity_poly.type
_entity_poly.pdbx_seq_one_letter_code
_entity_poly.pdbx_strand_id
1 'polypeptide(L)'
;MKADFMSKPLSQSLMAIFISLLPGCSSEDVKGPVDCSLSSLTLVLQSTTDASSCTSADGAIALQASGGEGPYTFEMGGAKNDMGAFDGLAAGNYEAKVTDSNSCTSRLGVSIKAAGSDLGLVATTVADTGCLSGNGAITITGQGGMGPFVFRINNGPFGTTSTFPGLKAGEYSVAVKDGQGCVFIDRATIARGETGVSFSAQIKPIIDTKCALSGCHNGDNGANRNWTIFGNVKANAGNIKTRTGNRSMPLTGSLTQDQIDLIACWVDDGAKDN
;
A
#
# COMPACT_ATOMS: atom_id res chain seq x y z
N MET A 1 31.17 -3.84 -59.95
CA MET A 1 29.78 -4.31 -59.82
C MET A 1 29.51 -4.50 -58.34
N LYS A 2 28.59 -3.72 -57.76
CA LYS A 2 28.16 -3.82 -56.37
C LYS A 2 27.31 -5.09 -56.25
N ALA A 3 27.70 -6.05 -55.43
CA ALA A 3 26.87 -7.19 -55.09
C ALA A 3 26.22 -6.92 -53.72
N ASP A 4 24.93 -6.61 -53.75
CA ASP A 4 24.10 -6.50 -52.56
C ASP A 4 23.91 -7.90 -51.95
N PHE A 5 24.41 -8.10 -50.73
CA PHE A 5 24.04 -9.26 -49.92
C PHE A 5 22.68 -8.99 -49.27
N MET A 6 21.62 -9.49 -49.90
CA MET A 6 20.31 -9.60 -49.26
C MET A 6 20.39 -10.65 -48.14
N SER A 7 20.08 -10.21 -46.91
CA SER A 7 19.82 -11.08 -45.77
C SER A 7 18.50 -11.82 -45.96
N LYS A 8 18.54 -13.15 -45.99
CA LYS A 8 17.37 -14.02 -45.80
C LYS A 8 17.70 -15.06 -44.72
N PRO A 9 16.77 -15.36 -43.80
CA PRO A 9 17.04 -16.28 -42.71
C PRO A 9 16.98 -17.72 -43.25
N LEU A 10 18.08 -18.44 -43.22
CA LEU A 10 18.11 -19.87 -43.54
C LEU A 10 17.94 -20.67 -42.25
N SER A 11 16.78 -21.33 -42.20
CA SER A 11 16.39 -22.35 -41.22
C SER A 11 17.38 -23.52 -41.21
N GLN A 12 17.69 -23.99 -39.99
CA GLN A 12 18.41 -25.19 -39.60
C GLN A 12 18.52 -26.29 -40.66
N SER A 13 19.72 -26.46 -41.23
CA SER A 13 20.29 -27.76 -41.60
C SER A 13 21.78 -27.58 -41.84
N LEU A 14 22.59 -28.53 -41.32
CA LEU A 14 24.05 -28.63 -41.43
C LEU A 14 24.58 -28.06 -42.76
N MET A 15 25.11 -26.84 -42.73
CA MET A 15 25.86 -26.30 -43.86
C MET A 15 27.34 -26.49 -43.56
N ALA A 16 27.84 -27.69 -43.86
CA ALA A 16 29.29 -27.90 -43.99
C ALA A 16 29.75 -27.03 -45.15
N ILE A 17 30.27 -25.84 -44.82
CA ILE A 17 30.88 -24.93 -45.76
C ILE A 17 32.16 -25.62 -46.27
N PHE A 18 32.08 -26.26 -47.43
CA PHE A 18 33.25 -26.64 -48.21
C PHE A 18 33.83 -25.36 -48.82
N ILE A 19 34.76 -24.73 -48.10
CA ILE A 19 35.66 -23.72 -48.69
C ILE A 19 36.58 -24.47 -49.65
N SER A 20 36.26 -24.41 -50.93
CA SER A 20 37.22 -24.73 -51.98
C SER A 20 38.38 -23.74 -51.88
N LEU A 21 39.54 -24.23 -51.50
CA LEU A 21 40.80 -23.49 -51.38
C LEU A 21 41.15 -22.81 -52.71
N LEU A 22 40.88 -21.51 -52.81
CA LEU A 22 41.72 -20.64 -53.62
C LEU A 22 43.11 -20.59 -52.96
N PRO A 23 44.22 -20.77 -53.71
CA PRO A 23 45.55 -20.73 -53.15
C PRO A 23 45.83 -19.31 -52.61
N GLY A 24 45.81 -19.14 -51.29
CA GLY A 24 46.10 -17.87 -50.62
C GLY A 24 45.29 -17.55 -49.37
N CYS A 25 44.22 -18.28 -49.05
CA CYS A 25 43.50 -18.09 -47.77
C CYS A 25 44.00 -19.10 -46.73
N SER A 26 44.71 -18.61 -45.70
CA SER A 26 44.98 -19.38 -44.49
C SER A 26 43.69 -19.53 -43.68
N SER A 27 43.57 -20.63 -42.93
CA SER A 27 42.40 -20.99 -42.10
C SER A 27 42.16 -20.08 -40.89
N GLU A 28 42.80 -18.92 -40.83
CA GLU A 28 42.73 -17.98 -39.69
C GLU A 28 41.53 -17.01 -39.79
N ASP A 29 40.92 -16.88 -40.97
CA ASP A 29 39.86 -15.88 -41.25
C ASP A 29 38.41 -16.41 -41.18
N VAL A 30 38.18 -17.63 -40.66
CA VAL A 30 36.81 -18.19 -40.47
C VAL A 30 36.47 -18.37 -39.00
N LYS A 31 36.76 -17.38 -38.15
CA LYS A 31 36.04 -17.26 -36.87
C LYS A 31 34.78 -16.43 -37.15
N GLY A 32 33.73 -17.10 -37.63
CA GLY A 32 32.39 -16.50 -37.69
C GLY A 32 31.97 -15.97 -36.31
N PRO A 33 30.93 -15.10 -36.23
CA PRO A 33 30.46 -14.59 -34.95
C PRO A 33 30.20 -15.76 -33.99
N VAL A 34 30.74 -15.66 -32.78
CA VAL A 34 30.59 -16.71 -31.77
C VAL A 34 29.11 -16.91 -31.49
N ASP A 35 28.61 -18.10 -31.81
CA ASP A 35 27.21 -18.45 -31.59
C ASP A 35 27.03 -19.05 -30.19
N CYS A 36 26.58 -18.22 -29.26
CA CYS A 36 26.27 -18.63 -27.90
C CYS A 36 25.01 -19.49 -27.78
N SER A 37 24.22 -19.67 -28.84
CA SER A 37 22.98 -20.47 -28.79
C SER A 37 23.23 -21.98 -28.59
N LEU A 38 24.45 -22.43 -28.83
CA LEU A 38 24.89 -23.81 -28.60
C LEU A 38 25.76 -23.96 -27.32
N SER A 39 26.08 -22.85 -26.63
CA SER A 39 26.84 -22.89 -25.38
C SER A 39 25.94 -23.35 -24.23
N SER A 40 26.37 -24.38 -23.50
CA SER A 40 25.69 -24.90 -22.31
C SER A 40 26.09 -24.15 -21.02
N LEU A 41 26.63 -22.93 -21.13
CA LEU A 41 27.10 -22.14 -20.00
C LEU A 41 25.97 -21.93 -18.97
N THR A 42 26.15 -22.54 -17.82
CA THR A 42 25.21 -22.53 -16.71
C THR A 42 25.90 -21.94 -15.48
N LEU A 43 25.22 -21.02 -14.82
CA LEU A 43 25.63 -20.45 -13.53
C LEU A 43 24.73 -21.01 -12.43
N VAL A 44 25.33 -21.60 -11.41
CA VAL A 44 24.60 -22.14 -10.25
C VAL A 44 25.11 -21.55 -8.95
N LEU A 45 24.23 -21.47 -7.97
CA LEU A 45 24.55 -21.09 -6.61
C LEU A 45 25.14 -22.30 -5.87
N GLN A 46 26.33 -22.15 -5.29
CA GLN A 46 26.96 -23.19 -4.49
C GLN A 46 26.62 -23.03 -3.01
N SER A 47 26.76 -21.81 -2.47
CA SER A 47 26.38 -21.51 -1.09
C SER A 47 26.15 -20.01 -0.87
N THR A 48 25.44 -19.68 0.19
CA THR A 48 25.30 -18.32 0.72
C THR A 48 25.58 -18.31 2.22
N THR A 49 26.09 -17.18 2.69
CA THR A 49 26.16 -16.83 4.11
C THR A 49 25.36 -15.56 4.31
N ASP A 50 24.36 -15.61 5.18
CA ASP A 50 23.54 -14.45 5.53
C ASP A 50 24.36 -13.42 6.31
N ALA A 51 24.00 -12.15 6.17
CA ALA A 51 24.61 -11.08 6.94
C ALA A 51 24.24 -11.22 8.43
N SER A 52 25.20 -10.92 9.32
CA SER A 52 24.99 -11.06 10.76
C SER A 52 23.95 -10.10 11.31
N SER A 53 23.66 -8.99 10.63
CA SER A 53 22.68 -8.00 11.05
C SER A 53 22.11 -7.24 9.86
N CYS A 54 21.00 -6.51 10.05
CA CYS A 54 20.44 -5.65 8.99
C CYS A 54 21.34 -4.45 8.65
N THR A 55 22.43 -4.24 9.39
CA THR A 55 23.41 -3.15 9.18
C THR A 55 24.80 -3.65 8.81
N SER A 56 25.03 -4.97 8.85
CA SER A 56 26.32 -5.58 8.55
C SER A 56 26.45 -5.84 7.04
N ALA A 57 27.69 -5.80 6.55
CA ALA A 57 28.05 -6.22 5.21
C ALA A 57 29.10 -7.34 5.31
N ASP A 58 28.70 -8.46 5.89
CA ASP A 58 29.54 -9.64 6.16
C ASP A 58 28.97 -10.94 5.58
N GLY A 59 27.92 -10.83 4.76
CA GLY A 59 27.40 -11.94 3.98
C GLY A 59 28.34 -12.33 2.83
N ALA A 60 28.11 -13.52 2.28
CA ALA A 60 28.93 -14.07 1.20
C ALA A 60 28.11 -14.92 0.22
N ILE A 61 28.50 -14.92 -1.05
CA ILE A 61 27.95 -15.76 -2.11
C ILE A 61 29.09 -16.52 -2.79
N ALA A 62 28.93 -17.84 -2.91
CA ALA A 62 29.79 -18.69 -3.73
C ALA A 62 28.99 -19.27 -4.91
N LEU A 63 29.55 -19.13 -6.10
CA LEU A 63 28.96 -19.51 -7.38
C LEU A 63 29.83 -20.55 -8.08
N GLN A 64 29.22 -21.34 -8.95
CA GLN A 64 29.92 -22.25 -9.83
C GLN A 64 29.37 -22.13 -11.25
N ALA A 65 30.28 -22.18 -12.23
CA ALA A 65 29.93 -22.25 -13.64
C ALA A 65 30.24 -23.65 -14.21
N SER A 66 29.41 -24.10 -15.13
CA SER A 66 29.59 -25.36 -15.86
C SER A 66 29.11 -25.21 -17.31
N GLY A 67 29.68 -25.99 -18.24
CA GLY A 67 29.43 -25.82 -19.67
C GLY A 67 30.13 -24.58 -20.24
N GLY A 68 29.94 -24.29 -21.53
CA GLY A 68 30.70 -23.22 -22.21
C GLY A 68 32.20 -23.52 -22.32
N GLU A 69 33.00 -22.49 -22.62
CA GLU A 69 34.46 -22.61 -22.76
C GLU A 69 35.20 -21.77 -21.72
N GLY A 70 35.98 -22.40 -20.84
CA GLY A 70 36.81 -21.70 -19.87
C GLY A 70 37.92 -20.86 -20.54
N PRO A 71 38.54 -19.90 -19.82
CA PRO A 71 38.26 -19.50 -18.44
C PRO A 71 36.92 -18.76 -18.28
N TYR A 72 36.40 -18.75 -17.04
CA TYR A 72 35.17 -18.04 -16.68
C TYR A 72 35.49 -16.79 -15.85
N THR A 73 34.77 -15.70 -16.11
CA THR A 73 34.80 -14.49 -15.29
C THR A 73 33.41 -14.26 -14.69
N PHE A 74 33.35 -14.21 -13.36
CA PHE A 74 32.14 -13.91 -12.60
C PHE A 74 32.08 -12.42 -12.31
N GLU A 75 30.87 -11.86 -12.33
CA GLU A 75 30.58 -10.46 -12.07
C GLU A 75 29.34 -10.33 -11.18
N MET A 76 29.43 -9.52 -10.13
CA MET A 76 28.32 -9.22 -9.24
C MET A 76 28.51 -7.83 -8.63
N GLY A 77 27.50 -6.98 -8.69
CA GLY A 77 27.57 -5.62 -8.10
C GLY A 77 28.72 -4.76 -8.62
N GLY A 78 29.20 -5.02 -9.84
CA GLY A 78 30.37 -4.34 -10.44
C GLY A 78 31.73 -4.95 -10.09
N ALA A 79 31.82 -5.83 -9.09
CA ALA A 79 33.03 -6.60 -8.79
C ALA A 79 33.18 -7.78 -9.75
N LYS A 80 34.42 -8.16 -10.07
CA LYS A 80 34.75 -9.29 -10.95
C LYS A 80 35.83 -10.18 -10.34
N ASN A 81 35.72 -11.48 -10.54
CA ASN A 81 36.77 -12.46 -10.20
C ASN A 81 36.57 -13.77 -10.99
N ASP A 82 37.55 -14.66 -10.93
CA ASP A 82 37.51 -15.96 -11.63
C ASP A 82 37.23 -17.14 -10.69
N MET A 83 37.03 -16.88 -9.39
CA MET A 83 36.78 -17.91 -8.36
C MET A 83 35.30 -18.15 -8.10
N GLY A 84 34.43 -17.20 -8.49
CA GLY A 84 33.00 -17.25 -8.18
C GLY A 84 32.66 -16.94 -6.72
N ALA A 85 33.60 -16.40 -5.95
CA ALA A 85 33.41 -16.07 -4.53
C ALA A 85 33.30 -14.55 -4.32
N PHE A 86 32.26 -14.11 -3.62
CA PHE A 86 32.01 -12.72 -3.26
C PHE A 86 31.71 -12.63 -1.77
N ASP A 87 32.47 -11.80 -1.06
CA ASP A 87 32.31 -11.54 0.38
C ASP A 87 31.99 -10.06 0.63
N GLY A 88 31.78 -9.71 1.90
CA GLY A 88 31.49 -8.33 2.29
C GLY A 88 30.12 -7.82 1.81
N LEU A 89 29.16 -8.74 1.63
CA LEU A 89 27.85 -8.43 1.07
C LEU A 89 26.86 -8.07 2.18
N ALA A 90 26.13 -6.98 1.99
CA ALA A 90 25.00 -6.62 2.84
C ALA A 90 23.77 -7.51 2.52
N ALA A 91 22.77 -7.50 3.40
CA ALA A 91 21.49 -8.11 3.06
C ALA A 91 20.86 -7.41 1.86
N GLY A 92 20.36 -8.19 0.90
CA GLY A 92 19.85 -7.67 -0.36
C GLY A 92 19.73 -8.73 -1.45
N ASN A 93 19.26 -8.28 -2.61
CA ASN A 93 19.16 -9.09 -3.82
C ASN A 93 20.29 -8.72 -4.78
N TYR A 94 20.97 -9.74 -5.29
CA TYR A 94 22.12 -9.64 -6.17
C TYR A 94 21.83 -10.34 -7.49
N GLU A 95 22.28 -9.74 -8.59
CA GLU A 95 22.33 -10.39 -9.90
C GLU A 95 23.79 -10.77 -10.19
N ALA A 96 24.05 -12.07 -10.25
CA ALA A 96 25.33 -12.61 -10.68
C ALA A 96 25.31 -12.84 -12.19
N LYS A 97 26.46 -12.62 -12.83
CA LYS A 97 26.71 -12.94 -14.24
C LYS A 97 28.01 -13.72 -14.33
N VAL A 98 28.05 -14.74 -15.16
CA VAL A 98 29.30 -15.38 -15.57
C VAL A 98 29.46 -15.20 -17.08
N THR A 99 30.70 -14.95 -17.51
CA THR A 99 31.11 -14.84 -18.91
C THR A 99 32.19 -15.88 -19.18
N ASP A 100 32.06 -16.62 -20.28
CA ASP A 100 33.07 -17.58 -20.73
C ASP A 100 34.08 -16.95 -21.71
N SER A 101 35.10 -17.69 -22.15
CA SER A 101 36.15 -17.17 -23.04
C SER A 101 35.66 -16.82 -24.45
N ASN A 102 34.50 -17.37 -24.80
CA ASN A 102 33.75 -17.11 -26.02
C ASN A 102 32.80 -15.91 -25.89
N SER A 103 32.84 -15.19 -24.76
CA SER A 103 31.95 -14.06 -24.46
C SER A 103 30.47 -14.43 -24.33
N CYS A 104 30.15 -15.71 -24.17
CA CYS A 104 28.82 -16.15 -23.82
C CYS A 104 28.56 -15.87 -22.34
N THR A 105 27.31 -15.54 -22.00
CA THR A 105 26.97 -15.13 -20.62
C THR A 105 25.78 -15.90 -20.07
N SER A 106 25.81 -16.13 -18.75
CA SER A 106 24.70 -16.71 -17.98
C SER A 106 24.49 -15.90 -16.71
N ARG A 107 23.25 -15.82 -16.21
CA ARG A 107 22.86 -14.96 -15.09
C ARG A 107 22.08 -15.72 -14.04
N LEU A 108 22.23 -15.32 -12.78
CA LEU A 108 21.54 -15.91 -11.64
C LEU A 108 21.19 -14.84 -10.61
N GLY A 109 19.92 -14.80 -10.18
CA GLY A 109 19.48 -13.99 -9.05
C GLY A 109 19.73 -14.72 -7.72
N VAL A 110 20.35 -14.05 -6.76
CA VAL A 110 20.67 -14.59 -5.43
C VAL A 110 20.28 -13.55 -4.37
N SER A 111 19.78 -13.98 -3.21
CA SER A 111 19.50 -13.09 -2.09
C SER A 111 20.31 -13.45 -0.86
N ILE A 112 20.80 -12.43 -0.15
CA ILE A 112 21.40 -12.53 1.17
C ILE A 112 20.38 -11.98 2.17
N LYS A 113 20.04 -12.77 3.18
CA LYS A 113 19.20 -12.29 4.29
C LYS A 113 20.06 -11.71 5.39
N ALA A 114 19.43 -11.02 6.33
CA ALA A 114 20.04 -10.62 7.59
C ALA A 114 19.46 -11.45 8.73
N ALA A 115 20.26 -11.73 9.77
CA ALA A 115 19.71 -12.20 11.02
C ALA A 115 18.71 -11.16 11.59
N GLY A 116 17.55 -11.62 12.05
CA GLY A 116 16.46 -10.76 12.51
C GLY A 116 15.58 -10.17 11.39
N SER A 117 15.80 -10.56 10.12
CA SER A 117 14.99 -10.07 8.98
C SER A 117 13.53 -10.55 8.97
N ASP A 118 13.17 -11.49 9.84
CA ASP A 118 11.80 -11.95 10.06
C ASP A 118 11.02 -11.06 11.06
N LEU A 119 11.59 -9.92 11.47
CA LEU A 119 10.95 -8.96 12.36
C LEU A 119 9.62 -8.44 11.79
N GLY A 120 8.59 -8.57 12.60
CA GLY A 120 7.27 -7.98 12.43
C GLY A 120 6.78 -7.30 13.71
N LEU A 121 5.58 -6.71 13.66
CA LEU A 121 4.93 -6.13 14.83
C LEU A 121 3.43 -6.41 14.82
N VAL A 122 2.84 -6.38 16.02
CA VAL A 122 1.40 -6.33 16.24
C VAL A 122 1.09 -5.08 17.06
N ALA A 123 0.14 -4.27 16.58
CA ALA A 123 -0.33 -3.09 17.29
C ALA A 123 -1.76 -3.30 17.81
N THR A 124 -1.96 -3.11 19.11
CA THR A 124 -3.28 -3.10 19.75
C THR A 124 -3.64 -1.66 20.09
N THR A 125 -4.90 -1.26 19.88
CA THR A 125 -5.33 0.13 20.07
C THR A 125 -6.50 0.23 21.05
N VAL A 126 -6.51 1.31 21.82
CA VAL A 126 -7.63 1.74 22.66
C VAL A 126 -8.21 3.01 22.02
N ALA A 127 -9.52 3.01 21.75
CA ALA A 127 -10.21 4.12 21.11
C ALA A 127 -10.19 5.40 21.96
N ASP A 128 -10.21 6.56 21.29
CA ASP A 128 -10.32 7.87 21.93
C ASP A 128 -11.80 8.23 22.11
N THR A 129 -12.33 8.01 23.32
CA THR A 129 -13.76 8.08 23.63
C THR A 129 -14.26 9.51 23.90
N GLY A 130 -13.36 10.48 24.05
CA GLY A 130 -13.72 11.85 24.41
C GLY A 130 -13.80 12.81 23.23
N CYS A 131 -14.04 12.35 22.00
CA CYS A 131 -14.07 13.19 20.79
C CYS A 131 -12.81 14.07 20.64
N LEU A 132 -11.63 13.45 20.43
CA LEU A 132 -10.32 14.12 20.36
C LEU A 132 -9.75 14.58 21.71
N SER A 133 -10.19 13.95 22.80
CA SER A 133 -9.67 14.21 24.16
C SER A 133 -8.27 13.65 24.37
N GLY A 134 -7.82 12.73 23.52
CA GLY A 134 -6.48 12.15 23.62
C GLY A 134 -6.37 11.11 24.72
N ASN A 135 -7.45 10.37 25.01
CA ASN A 135 -7.43 9.27 25.98
C ASN A 135 -7.23 7.90 25.35
N GLY A 136 -6.96 7.84 24.04
CA GLY A 136 -6.59 6.61 23.34
C GLY A 136 -5.15 6.19 23.65
N ALA A 137 -4.82 4.96 23.28
CA ALA A 137 -3.49 4.39 23.45
C ALA A 137 -3.16 3.36 22.36
N ILE A 138 -1.88 3.18 22.08
CA ILE A 138 -1.37 2.10 21.22
C ILE A 138 -0.35 1.29 22.03
N THR A 139 -0.46 -0.03 22.00
CA THR A 139 0.57 -0.94 22.52
C THR A 139 1.12 -1.81 21.39
N ILE A 140 2.44 -1.76 21.20
CA ILE A 140 3.17 -2.47 20.15
C ILE A 140 3.85 -3.71 20.74
N THR A 141 3.74 -4.85 20.07
CA THR A 141 4.49 -6.07 20.41
C THR A 141 5.29 -6.51 19.20
N GLY A 142 6.60 -6.72 19.36
CA GLY A 142 7.44 -7.30 18.31
C GLY A 142 7.15 -8.79 18.11
N GLN A 143 7.26 -9.27 16.88
CA GLN A 143 7.11 -10.68 16.50
C GLN A 143 8.28 -11.08 15.58
N GLY A 144 8.78 -12.31 15.67
CA GLY A 144 10.03 -12.68 14.99
C GLY A 144 11.21 -11.82 15.44
N GLY A 145 12.27 -11.76 14.64
CA GLY A 145 13.44 -10.94 14.93
C GLY A 145 14.26 -11.43 16.13
N MET A 146 15.27 -10.64 16.52
CA MET A 146 16.14 -10.98 17.65
C MET A 146 16.18 -9.85 18.68
N GLY A 147 15.76 -10.13 19.92
CA GLY A 147 15.78 -9.14 20.99
C GLY A 147 17.19 -8.63 21.34
N PRO A 148 17.30 -7.49 22.05
CA PRO A 148 16.20 -6.71 22.64
C PRO A 148 15.45 -5.85 21.61
N PHE A 149 14.15 -5.65 21.83
CA PHE A 149 13.31 -4.80 20.98
C PHE A 149 13.19 -3.38 21.54
N VAL A 150 13.16 -2.40 20.64
CA VAL A 150 12.80 -1.01 20.93
C VAL A 150 11.70 -0.54 19.98
N PHE A 151 10.84 0.34 20.46
CA PHE A 151 9.61 0.76 19.78
C PHE A 151 9.60 2.26 19.61
N ARG A 152 8.90 2.73 18.57
CA ARG A 152 8.57 4.15 18.40
C ARG A 152 7.19 4.32 17.81
N ILE A 153 6.66 5.52 18.02
CA ILE A 153 5.47 6.01 17.36
C ILE A 153 5.83 7.27 16.55
N ASN A 154 5.25 7.37 15.36
CA ASN A 154 5.55 8.36 14.34
C ASN A 154 7.06 8.49 14.10
N ASN A 155 7.55 9.72 13.98
CA ASN A 155 8.97 10.03 13.82
C ASN A 155 9.68 10.25 15.17
N GLY A 156 9.11 9.75 16.28
CA GLY A 156 9.72 9.80 17.59
C GLY A 156 10.98 8.93 17.72
N PRO A 157 11.76 9.11 18.80
CA PRO A 157 12.90 8.26 19.08
C PRO A 157 12.47 6.83 19.43
N PHE A 158 13.34 5.87 19.16
CA PHE A 158 13.17 4.50 19.65
C PHE A 158 13.42 4.44 21.16
N GLY A 159 12.56 3.75 21.89
CA GLY A 159 12.70 3.49 23.32
C GLY A 159 12.23 2.10 23.70
N THR A 160 12.47 1.68 24.93
CA THR A 160 12.07 0.34 25.42
C THR A 160 10.59 0.24 25.78
N THR A 161 9.88 1.37 25.87
CA THR A 161 8.46 1.43 26.19
C THR A 161 7.61 1.04 24.97
N SER A 162 6.80 0.00 25.10
CA SER A 162 5.92 -0.50 24.05
C SER A 162 4.51 0.12 24.03
N THR A 163 4.10 0.78 25.12
CA THR A 163 2.78 1.41 25.26
C THR A 163 2.87 2.93 25.17
N PHE A 164 2.07 3.50 24.28
CA PHE A 164 1.98 4.93 23.99
C PHE A 164 0.56 5.43 24.32
N PRO A 165 0.34 6.00 25.52
CA PRO A 165 -0.95 6.58 25.91
C PRO A 165 -1.09 8.04 25.41
N GLY A 166 -2.25 8.65 25.66
CA GLY A 166 -2.43 10.09 25.42
C GLY A 166 -2.74 10.45 23.97
N LEU A 167 -3.22 9.49 23.18
CA LEU A 167 -3.34 9.61 21.74
C LEU A 167 -4.79 9.92 21.33
N LYS A 168 -4.94 10.83 20.37
CA LYS A 168 -6.24 11.21 19.80
C LYS A 168 -6.65 10.21 18.71
N ALA A 169 -7.92 10.20 18.35
CA ALA A 169 -8.34 9.44 17.18
C ALA A 169 -7.59 9.87 15.91
N GLY A 170 -7.06 8.91 15.17
CA GLY A 170 -6.20 9.15 14.02
C GLY A 170 -5.36 7.93 13.66
N GLU A 171 -4.61 8.06 12.55
CA GLU A 171 -3.64 7.07 12.09
C GLU A 171 -2.25 7.43 12.59
N TYR A 172 -1.53 6.43 13.08
CA TYR A 172 -0.19 6.55 13.65
C TYR A 172 0.75 5.60 12.93
N SER A 173 1.93 6.10 12.57
CA SER A 173 3.03 5.23 12.12
C SER A 173 3.64 4.59 13.36
N VAL A 174 3.81 3.28 13.36
CA VAL A 174 4.38 2.53 14.48
C VAL A 174 5.56 1.73 13.98
N ALA A 175 6.61 1.61 14.78
CA ALA A 175 7.76 0.81 14.39
C ALA A 175 8.36 0.06 15.56
N VAL A 176 8.93 -1.10 15.23
CA VAL A 176 9.80 -1.89 16.12
C VAL A 176 11.17 -2.00 15.47
N LYS A 177 12.22 -1.94 16.29
CA LYS A 177 13.59 -2.27 15.91
C LYS A 177 14.11 -3.37 16.82
N ASP A 178 14.81 -4.33 16.24
CA ASP A 178 15.42 -5.43 16.99
C ASP A 178 16.90 -5.17 17.33
N GLY A 179 17.53 -6.15 18.00
CA GLY A 179 18.93 -6.12 18.41
C GLY A 179 19.91 -6.17 17.24
N GLN A 180 19.50 -6.74 16.11
CA GLN A 180 20.30 -6.78 14.87
C GLN A 180 20.08 -5.54 13.99
N GLY A 181 19.38 -4.53 14.49
CA GLY A 181 19.16 -3.26 13.82
C GLY A 181 18.11 -3.30 12.71
N CYS A 182 17.39 -4.41 12.56
CA CYS A 182 16.28 -4.54 11.62
C CYS A 182 15.11 -3.68 12.10
N VAL A 183 14.48 -2.93 11.19
CA VAL A 183 13.35 -2.03 11.51
C VAL A 183 12.13 -2.47 10.70
N PHE A 184 11.03 -2.72 11.40
CA PHE A 184 9.72 -2.96 10.79
C PHE A 184 8.79 -1.80 11.13
N ILE A 185 8.09 -1.27 10.12
CA ILE A 185 7.16 -0.14 10.24
C ILE A 185 5.78 -0.60 9.77
N ASP A 186 4.76 -0.26 10.54
CA ASP A 186 3.36 -0.48 10.20
C ASP A 186 2.52 0.74 10.58
N ARG A 187 1.20 0.67 10.37
CA ARG A 187 0.26 1.71 10.76
C ARG A 187 -0.76 1.17 11.73
N ALA A 188 -1.10 1.98 12.73
CA ALA A 188 -2.14 1.69 13.71
C ALA A 188 -3.15 2.83 13.73
N THR A 189 -4.44 2.50 13.76
CA THR A 189 -5.52 3.49 13.78
C THR A 189 -6.22 3.47 15.12
N ILE A 190 -6.30 4.64 15.75
CA ILE A 190 -7.14 4.88 16.92
C ILE A 190 -8.50 5.34 16.41
N ALA A 191 -9.53 4.52 16.67
CA ALA A 191 -10.90 4.88 16.38
C ALA A 191 -11.37 6.03 17.29
N ARG A 192 -12.30 6.84 16.78
CA ARG A 192 -13.13 7.67 17.64
C ARG A 192 -14.05 6.74 18.41
N GLY A 193 -14.10 6.87 19.73
CA GLY A 193 -15.05 6.14 20.54
C GLY A 193 -16.44 6.67 20.26
N GLU A 194 -17.16 6.03 19.35
CA GLU A 194 -18.59 6.24 19.18
C GLU A 194 -19.29 5.39 20.24
N THR A 195 -19.42 5.92 21.47
CA THR A 195 -20.31 5.30 22.45
C THR A 195 -21.76 5.52 22.01
N GLY A 196 -22.28 4.65 21.15
CA GLY A 196 -23.71 4.33 21.02
C GLY A 196 -24.70 5.49 21.14
N VAL A 197 -24.43 6.65 20.53
CA VAL A 197 -25.38 7.77 20.56
C VAL A 197 -26.45 7.51 19.51
N SER A 198 -27.39 6.61 19.82
CA SER A 198 -28.64 6.51 19.09
C SER A 198 -29.55 7.63 19.57
N PHE A 199 -29.63 8.72 18.80
CA PHE A 199 -30.67 9.72 19.01
C PHE A 199 -32.00 9.13 18.52
N SER A 200 -32.88 8.74 19.45
CA SER A 200 -34.29 8.48 19.14
C SER A 200 -35.08 9.75 19.43
N ALA A 201 -35.34 10.55 18.39
CA ALA A 201 -36.29 11.65 18.50
C ALA A 201 -37.71 11.04 18.47
N GLN A 202 -38.40 11.02 19.62
CA GLN A 202 -39.83 10.75 19.66
C GLN A 202 -40.54 11.99 19.10
N ILE A 203 -41.09 11.90 17.87
CA ILE A 203 -41.97 12.95 17.35
C ILE A 203 -43.27 12.86 18.16
N LYS A 204 -43.45 13.74 19.15
CA LYS A 204 -44.73 13.88 19.85
C LYS A 204 -45.67 14.65 18.91
N PRO A 205 -46.83 14.11 18.52
CA PRO A 205 -47.79 14.88 17.74
C PRO A 205 -48.24 16.09 18.56
N ILE A 206 -47.98 17.30 18.07
CA ILE A 206 -48.61 18.50 18.59
C ILE A 206 -50.05 18.47 18.07
N ILE A 207 -51.00 18.23 18.96
CA ILE A 207 -52.41 18.52 18.66
C ILE A 207 -52.58 20.01 18.95
N ASP A 208 -52.66 20.82 17.91
CA ASP A 208 -52.95 22.24 18.05
C ASP A 208 -54.42 22.43 18.44
N THR A 209 -54.68 22.64 19.74
CA THR A 209 -56.01 23.02 20.23
C THR A 209 -56.35 24.50 20.00
N LYS A 210 -55.45 25.32 19.44
CA LYS A 210 -55.74 26.71 19.06
C LYS A 210 -56.29 26.87 17.65
N CYS A 211 -56.24 25.84 16.79
CA CYS A 211 -57.06 25.79 15.58
C CYS A 211 -58.58 25.70 15.86
N ALA A 212 -59.00 25.61 17.14
CA ALA A 212 -60.40 25.60 17.54
C ALA A 212 -61.04 27.00 17.73
N LEU A 213 -60.28 28.10 17.63
CA LEU A 213 -60.83 29.45 17.81
C LEU A 213 -60.47 30.39 16.65
N SER A 214 -61.45 30.53 15.77
CA SER A 214 -61.66 31.56 14.74
C SER A 214 -60.45 31.95 13.89
N GLY A 215 -60.38 31.43 12.65
CA GLY A 215 -59.69 32.13 11.57
C GLY A 215 -58.93 31.28 10.54
N CYS A 216 -58.74 29.98 10.75
CA CYS A 216 -58.15 29.13 9.71
C CYS A 216 -59.25 28.61 8.77
N HIS A 217 -59.40 29.23 7.60
CA HIS A 217 -60.18 28.63 6.52
C HIS A 217 -59.42 27.42 5.98
N ASN A 218 -59.83 26.23 6.43
CA ASN A 218 -59.53 24.99 5.72
C ASN A 218 -60.27 25.04 4.37
N GLY A 219 -59.56 25.46 3.33
CA GLY A 219 -59.92 25.16 1.95
C GLY A 219 -59.84 23.65 1.75
N ASP A 220 -61.02 23.03 1.72
CA ASP A 220 -61.36 21.69 1.26
C ASP A 220 -61.06 20.48 2.17
N ASN A 221 -62.14 20.11 2.87
CA ASN A 221 -62.59 18.75 3.18
C ASN A 221 -61.76 17.91 4.15
N GLY A 222 -62.07 18.07 5.44
CA GLY A 222 -62.53 16.97 6.28
C GLY A 222 -61.62 15.76 6.41
N ALA A 223 -60.44 15.92 7.02
CA ALA A 223 -59.78 14.84 7.75
C ALA A 223 -58.76 15.46 8.72
N ASN A 224 -58.79 15.03 9.98
CA ASN A 224 -57.64 15.12 10.87
C ASN A 224 -56.49 14.36 10.19
N ARG A 225 -55.67 15.06 9.40
CA ARG A 225 -54.49 14.43 8.81
C ARG A 225 -53.40 14.45 9.87
N ASN A 226 -53.01 13.28 10.34
CA ASN A 226 -51.76 13.12 11.04
C ASN A 226 -50.63 13.44 10.04
N TRP A 227 -49.89 14.51 10.31
CA TRP A 227 -48.74 14.87 9.51
C TRP A 227 -47.59 13.93 9.91
N THR A 228 -47.27 12.97 9.05
CA THR A 228 -46.11 12.09 9.25
C THR A 228 -44.93 12.69 8.51
N ILE A 229 -43.94 13.20 9.25
CA ILE A 229 -42.68 13.63 8.67
C ILE A 229 -41.88 12.38 8.30
N PHE A 230 -41.70 12.12 7.01
CA PHE A 230 -40.74 11.12 6.55
C PHE A 230 -39.41 11.82 6.24
N GLY A 231 -38.39 11.55 7.05
CA GLY A 231 -37.03 12.00 6.77
C GLY A 231 -36.02 11.45 7.76
N ASN A 232 -34.89 10.95 7.26
CA ASN A 232 -33.72 10.66 8.08
C ASN A 232 -33.00 11.99 8.37
N VAL A 233 -32.90 12.38 9.65
CA VAL A 233 -32.16 13.57 10.06
C VAL A 233 -30.67 13.24 10.05
N LYS A 234 -29.89 13.82 9.11
CA LYS A 234 -28.43 13.84 9.21
C LYS A 234 -28.03 15.04 10.06
N ALA A 235 -27.34 14.78 11.18
CA ALA A 235 -27.00 15.75 12.23
C ALA A 235 -26.14 16.97 11.81
N ASN A 236 -25.83 17.17 10.52
CA ASN A 236 -24.99 18.27 10.04
C ASN A 236 -25.49 18.95 8.76
N ALA A 237 -26.72 18.74 8.33
CA ALA A 237 -27.29 19.44 7.17
C ALA A 237 -28.57 20.18 7.59
N GLY A 238 -28.45 21.49 7.80
CA GLY A 238 -29.53 22.37 8.26
C GLY A 238 -30.62 22.64 7.23
N ASN A 239 -31.23 21.61 6.64
CA ASN A 239 -32.49 21.75 5.90
C ASN A 239 -33.27 20.43 5.89
N ILE A 240 -34.32 20.34 6.71
CA ILE A 240 -35.35 19.30 6.56
C ILE A 240 -36.29 19.75 5.44
N LYS A 241 -36.26 19.06 4.29
CA LYS A 241 -37.24 19.30 3.22
C LYS A 241 -38.46 18.41 3.44
N THR A 242 -39.58 18.97 3.88
CA THR A 242 -40.86 18.27 3.82
C THR A 242 -41.44 18.42 2.41
N ARG A 243 -41.64 17.30 1.71
CA ARG A 243 -42.32 17.30 0.41
C ARG A 243 -43.83 17.11 0.62
N THR A 244 -44.54 18.21 0.76
CA THR A 244 -45.96 18.31 0.40
C THR A 244 -46.04 19.03 -0.95
N GLY A 245 -47.03 18.72 -1.79
CA GLY A 245 -47.08 19.11 -3.21
C GLY A 245 -46.50 20.51 -3.55
N ASN A 246 -45.59 20.54 -4.53
CA ASN A 246 -45.00 21.67 -5.25
C ASN A 246 -44.64 23.00 -4.54
N ARG A 247 -44.64 23.11 -3.22
CA ARG A 247 -44.09 24.29 -2.52
C ARG A 247 -43.22 23.90 -1.33
N SER A 248 -42.04 24.52 -1.27
CA SER A 248 -41.07 24.35 -0.18
C SER A 248 -41.35 25.40 0.89
N MET A 249 -41.53 25.00 2.14
CA MET A 249 -41.62 25.93 3.28
C MET A 249 -40.20 26.17 3.82
N PRO A 250 -39.76 27.43 4.00
CA PRO A 250 -38.53 27.70 4.70
C PRO A 250 -38.75 27.50 6.21
N LEU A 251 -37.92 26.68 6.84
CA LEU A 251 -37.81 26.61 8.29
C LEU A 251 -36.83 27.70 8.74
N THR A 252 -37.26 28.63 9.58
CA THR A 252 -36.38 29.57 10.28
C THR A 252 -36.39 29.25 11.77
N GLY A 253 -35.24 28.77 12.28
CA GLY A 253 -35.03 28.49 13.70
C GLY A 253 -33.57 28.14 13.97
N SER A 254 -33.07 28.54 15.14
CA SER A 254 -31.74 28.15 15.64
C SER A 254 -31.87 26.90 16.51
N LEU A 255 -31.00 25.92 16.30
CA LEU A 255 -30.97 24.66 17.04
C LEU A 255 -30.18 24.87 18.34
N THR A 256 -30.82 24.69 19.49
CA THR A 256 -30.13 24.30 20.73
C THR A 256 -30.45 22.84 21.04
N GLN A 257 -29.52 22.18 21.74
CA GLN A 257 -29.33 20.74 21.82
C GLN A 257 -30.58 19.89 22.17
N ASP A 258 -31.64 20.46 22.76
CA ASP A 258 -32.69 19.65 23.41
C ASP A 258 -34.17 19.97 23.07
N GLN A 259 -34.47 20.84 22.11
CA GLN A 259 -35.87 21.09 21.72
C GLN A 259 -35.97 21.37 20.21
N ILE A 260 -36.60 20.48 19.45
CA ILE A 260 -37.19 20.83 18.15
C ILE A 260 -38.68 21.06 18.40
N ASP A 261 -39.05 22.28 18.76
CA ASP A 261 -40.45 22.71 18.67
C ASP A 261 -40.72 23.12 17.22
N LEU A 262 -41.42 22.25 16.47
CA LEU A 262 -41.86 22.56 15.11
C LEU A 262 -43.20 23.33 15.20
N ILE A 263 -43.14 24.65 15.10
CA ILE A 263 -44.34 25.48 14.92
C ILE A 263 -44.49 25.76 13.43
N ALA A 264 -45.50 25.16 12.79
CA ALA A 264 -45.91 25.51 11.44
C ALA A 264 -47.07 26.51 11.51
N CYS A 265 -46.82 27.77 11.19
CA CYS A 265 -47.88 28.74 10.94
C CYS A 265 -47.99 29.01 9.45
N TRP A 266 -49.20 28.92 8.90
CA TRP A 266 -49.50 29.39 7.55
C TRP A 266 -49.66 30.91 7.60
N VAL A 267 -48.91 31.63 6.78
CA VAL A 267 -49.12 33.07 6.53
C VAL A 267 -49.59 33.16 5.09
N ASP A 268 -50.84 33.57 4.88
CA ASP A 268 -51.33 33.93 3.55
C ASP A 268 -50.69 35.26 3.16
N ASP A 269 -49.84 35.24 2.14
CA ASP A 269 -49.38 36.47 1.48
C ASP A 269 -50.56 37.07 0.72
N GLY A 270 -50.97 38.27 1.15
CA GLY A 270 -52.20 38.96 0.77
C GLY A 270 -52.66 38.77 -0.68
N ALA A 271 -53.88 38.27 -0.82
CA ALA A 271 -54.70 38.56 -1.99
C ALA A 271 -54.90 40.08 -2.07
N LYS A 272 -54.50 40.66 -3.20
CA LYS A 272 -54.78 42.06 -3.55
C LYS A 272 -56.29 42.25 -3.65
N ASP A 273 -56.83 43.16 -2.84
CA ASP A 273 -58.17 43.71 -3.06
C ASP A 273 -58.14 44.64 -4.28
N ASN A 274 -58.60 44.13 -5.43
CA ASN A 274 -59.51 44.76 -6.42
C ASN A 274 -59.52 43.95 -7.73
#